data_AF-A0A7G2LW15-F1
#
_entry.id   AF-A0A7G2LW15-F1
#
_cell.length_a   1.000
_cell.length_b   1.000
_cell.length_c   1.000
_cell.angle_alpha   90.00
_cell.angle_beta   90.00
_cell.angle_gamma   90.00
#
_symmetry.space_group_name_H-M   'P 1'
#
loop_
_entity.id
_entity.type
_entity.pdbx_description
1 polymer ?
#
loop_
_entity_poly.entity_id
_entity_poly.type
_entity_poly.pdbx_seq_one_letter_code
_entity_poly.pdbx_strand_id
1 'polypeptide(L)' 'GARGLRSILEDILLDTMFELPGLETVTEVVVNEEAVTSEAKPLMIHADSESKEPASAG' A
#
# COMPACT_ATOMS: atom_id res chain seq x y z
N GLY A 1 15.08 20.81 -0.61
CA GLY A 1 14.02 21.77 -0.20
C GLY A 1 12.64 21.20 -0.49
N ALA A 2 11.55 21.82 -0.05
CA ALA A 2 10.18 21.26 -0.12
C ALA A 2 9.77 20.72 -1.51
N ARG A 3 10.29 21.31 -2.60
CA ARG A 3 10.06 20.83 -3.97
C ARG A 3 10.64 19.44 -4.25
N GLY A 4 11.79 19.12 -3.66
CA GLY A 4 12.43 17.81 -3.79
C GLY A 4 11.62 16.71 -3.11
N LEU A 5 10.97 17.02 -1.99
CA LEU A 5 10.09 16.07 -1.30
C LEU A 5 8.88 15.68 -2.17
N ARG A 6 8.29 16.66 -2.88
CA ARG A 6 7.20 16.38 -3.82
C ARG A 6 7.65 15.42 -4.92
N SER A 7 8.83 15.62 -5.50
CA SER A 7 9.37 14.73 -6.54
C SER A 7 9.56 13.30 -6.01
N ILE A 8 10.18 13.15 -4.84
CA ILE A 8 10.42 11.83 -4.22
C ILE A 8 9.10 11.10 -3.98
N LEU A 9 8.08 11.79 -3.45
CA LEU A 9 6.77 11.17 -3.24
C LEU A 9 6.04 10.84 -4.55
N GLU A 10 6.15 11.70 -5.56
CA GLU A 10 5.53 11.48 -6.87
C GLU A 10 6.12 10.24 -7.56
N ASP A 11 7.45 10.06 -7.48
CA ASP A 11 8.15 8.89 -8.01
C ASP A 11 7.74 7.60 -7.28
N ILE A 12 7.65 7.62 -5.95
CA ILE A 12 7.26 6.44 -5.13
C ILE A 12 5.80 6.04 -5.38
N LEU A 13 4.89 7.01 -5.55
CA LEU A 13 3.45 6.76 -5.57
C LEU A 13 2.86 6.64 -6.98
N LEU A 14 3.63 6.91 -8.05
CA LEU A 14 3.11 6.98 -9.42
C LEU A 14 2.31 5.73 -9.80
N ASP A 15 2.91 4.56 -9.64
CA ASP A 15 2.29 3.27 -9.95
C ASP A 15 1.07 3.00 -9.07
N THR A 16 1.20 3.22 -7.76
CA THR A 16 0.11 3.02 -6.80
C THR A 16 -1.09 3.90 -7.14
N MET A 17 -0.90 5.18 -7.47
CA MET A 17 -2.00 6.08 -7.83
C MET A 17 -2.69 5.67 -9.14
N PHE A 18 -1.97 5.04 -10.07
CA PHE A 18 -2.55 4.53 -11.30
C PHE A 18 -3.36 3.25 -11.08
N GLU A 19 -2.84 2.31 -10.29
CA GLU A 19 -3.45 1.00 -10.04
C GLU A 19 -4.62 1.09 -9.04
N LEU A 20 -4.46 1.88 -7.97
CA LEU A 20 -5.39 1.94 -6.83
C LEU A 20 -6.86 2.18 -7.21
N PRO A 21 -7.22 3.07 -8.16
CA PRO A 21 -8.61 3.26 -8.58
C PRO A 21 -9.29 2.00 -9.11
N GLY A 22 -8.53 1.02 -9.61
CA GLY A 22 -9.04 -0.26 -10.08
C GLY A 22 -9.08 -1.36 -9.02
N LEU A 23 -8.60 -1.10 -7.80
CA LEU A 23 -8.51 -2.08 -6.72
C LEU A 23 -9.61 -1.81 -5.68
N GLU A 24 -10.71 -2.56 -5.76
CA GLU A 24 -11.88 -2.35 -4.90
C GLU A 24 -11.67 -2.77 -3.43
N THR A 25 -10.70 -3.64 -3.18
CA THR A 25 -10.50 -4.27 -1.86
C THR A 25 -9.41 -3.60 -1.03
N VAL A 26 -8.62 -2.69 -1.60
CA VAL A 26 -7.54 -1.99 -0.88
C VAL A 26 -8.13 -0.93 0.04
N THR A 27 -7.78 -1.00 1.32
CA THR A 27 -8.25 -0.06 2.35
C THR A 27 -7.15 0.82 2.92
N GLU A 28 -5.89 0.39 2.79
CA GLU A 28 -4.75 1.15 3.30
C GLU A 28 -3.51 0.95 2.42
N VAL A 29 -2.73 2.00 2.23
CA VAL A 29 -1.45 1.98 1.54
C VAL A 29 -0.36 2.46 2.51
N VAL A 30 0.63 1.62 2.76
CA VAL A 30 1.73 1.89 3.70
C VAL A 30 3.03 2.15 2.93
N VAL A 31 3.60 3.34 3.12
CA VAL A 31 4.91 3.73 2.59
C VAL A 31 5.95 3.57 3.69
N ASN A 32 6.84 2.59 3.56
CA ASN A 32 7.90 2.28 4.51
C ASN A 32 9.29 2.71 4.00
N GLU A 33 10.34 2.51 4.79
CA GLU A 33 11.72 2.85 4.41
C GLU A 33 12.19 2.13 3.14
N GLU A 34 11.77 0.88 2.95
CA GLU A 34 12.13 0.09 1.76
C GLU A 34 11.55 0.72 0.49
N ALA A 35 10.32 1.23 0.55
CA ALA A 35 9.69 1.93 -0.57
C ALA A 35 10.42 3.23 -0.96
N VAL A 36 11.16 3.83 -0.02
CA VAL A 36 11.95 5.04 -0.26
C VAL A 36 13.37 4.72 -0.73
N THR A 37 13.97 3.63 -0.24
CA THR A 37 15.41 3.36 -0.37
C THR A 37 15.77 2.26 -1.36
N SER A 38 14.85 1.34 -1.65
CA SER A 38 15.16 0.05 -2.30
C SER A 38 14.32 -0.22 -3.55
N GLU A 39 13.71 0.82 -4.15
CA GLU A 39 12.80 0.72 -5.31
C GLU A 39 11.64 -0.26 -5.08
N ALA A 40 11.31 -0.56 -3.82
CA ALA A 40 10.19 -1.41 -3.47
C ALA A 40 8.88 -0.64 -3.67
N LYS A 41 7.82 -1.35 -4.07
CA LYS A 41 6.48 -0.76 -4.15
C LYS A 41 5.88 -0.57 -2.75
N PRO A 42 5.05 0.47 -2.53
CA PRO A 42 4.26 0.60 -1.31
C PRO A 42 3.40 -0.64 -1.03
N LEU A 43 3.21 -0.96 0.26
CA LEU A 43 2.38 -2.10 0.67
C LEU A 43 0.90 -1.73 0.58
N MET A 44 0.10 -2.57 -0.07
CA MET A 44 -1.37 -2.41 -0.15
C MET A 44 -2.03 -3.42 0.77
N ILE A 45 -2.81 -2.93 1.73
CA ILE A 45 -3.57 -3.75 2.67
C ILE A 45 -5.00 -3.84 2.13
N HIS A 46 -5.48 -5.07 1.99
CA HIS A 46 -6.84 -5.34 1.56
C HIS A 46 -7.72 -5.60 2.77
N ALA A 47 -8.98 -5.17 2.72
CA ALA A 47 -9.96 -5.62 3.70
C ALA A 47 -10.16 -7.13 3.52
N ASP A 48 -9.80 -7.90 4.55
CA ASP A 48 -10.26 -9.27 4.66
C ASP A 48 -11.79 -9.23 4.66
N SER A 49 -12.41 -9.90 3.70
CA SER A 49 -13.80 -10.32 3.89
C SER A 49 -13.78 -11.28 5.07
N GLU A 50 -14.25 -10.77 6.21
CA GLU A 50 -14.48 -11.45 7.47
C GLU A 50 -15.01 -12.88 7.26
N SER A 51 -14.11 -13.88 7.14
CA SER A 51 -14.42 -15.31 7.06
C SER A 51 -13.15 -16.18 7.04
N LYS A 52 -12.62 -16.49 8.22
CA LYS A 52 -12.16 -17.86 8.52
C LYS A 52 -12.48 -18.17 9.99
N GLU A 53 -13.19 -19.27 10.16
CA GLU A 53 -13.97 -19.73 11.32
C GLU A 53 -13.21 -19.73 12.66
N PRO A 54 -13.93 -19.63 13.81
CA PRO A 54 -13.32 -19.92 15.10
C PRO A 54 -12.91 -21.41 15.11
N ALA A 55 -11.62 -21.68 15.34
CA ALA A 55 -11.17 -23.01 15.68
C ALA A 55 -11.83 -23.42 17.00
N SER A 56 -12.94 -24.15 16.92
CA SER A 56 -13.54 -24.87 18.03
C SER A 56 -12.61 -26.03 18.39
N ALA A 57 -11.83 -25.87 19.45
CA ALA A 57 -11.19 -27.00 20.11
C ALA A 57 -12.27 -27.78 20.88
N GLY A 58 -12.49 -29.03 20.46
CA GLY A 58 -13.20 -30.04 21.24
C GLY A 58 -12.33 -30.66 22.33
#